data_AF-A0A2G3A6F1-F1
#
_entry.id   AF-A0A2G3A6F1-F1
#
_cell.length_a   1.000
_cell.length_b   1.000
_cell.length_c   1.000
_cell.angle_alpha   90.00
_cell.angle_beta   90.00
_cell.angle_gamma   90.00
#
_symmetry.space_group_name_H-M   'P 1'
#
loop_
_entity.id
_entity.type
_entity.pdbx_description
1 polymer ?
#
loop_
_entity_poly.entity_id
_entity_poly.type
_entity_poly.pdbx_seq_one_letter_code
_entity_poly.pdbx_strand_id
1 'polypeptide(L)'
;MTSKQEYFTKLEAAKGSVKLADKTTLEIVDKGTVAIEAPKVHAYASVAKLSGEFYVFGGGTGSFYYDTVESYNPTNDEWTICPCLKEKWGSLAGATLKDKIFAIGGGNGIECFS
;
A
#
# COMPACT_ATOMS: atom_id res chain seq x y z
N MET A 1 -15.12 -13.33 -5.29
CA MET A 1 -13.71 -12.87 -5.27
C MET A 1 -13.51 -11.96 -6.47
N THR A 2 -13.53 -10.66 -6.25
CA THR A 2 -13.27 -9.65 -7.28
C THR A 2 -11.82 -9.79 -7.72
N SER A 3 -11.56 -9.92 -9.02
CA SER A 3 -10.19 -10.19 -9.50
C SER A 3 -9.29 -8.97 -9.29
N LYS A 4 -7.98 -9.19 -9.05
CA LYS A 4 -6.97 -8.12 -8.92
C LYS A 4 -7.06 -7.10 -10.08
N GLN A 5 -7.30 -7.58 -11.30
CA GLN A 5 -7.47 -6.73 -12.49
C GLN A 5 -8.66 -5.77 -12.35
N GLU A 6 -9.76 -6.24 -11.76
CA GLU A 6 -10.98 -5.47 -11.55
C GLU A 6 -10.82 -4.43 -10.42
N TYR A 7 -9.99 -4.71 -9.41
CA TYR A 7 -9.58 -3.75 -8.38
C TYR A 7 -8.77 -2.58 -8.97
N PHE A 8 -7.71 -2.87 -9.74
CA PHE A 8 -6.86 -1.84 -10.37
C PHE A 8 -7.63 -1.02 -11.42
N THR A 9 -8.53 -1.66 -12.18
CA THR A 9 -9.37 -0.96 -13.18
C THR A 9 -10.34 0.02 -12.51
N LYS A 10 -10.96 -0.36 -11.39
CA LYS A 10 -11.88 0.51 -10.65
C LYS A 10 -11.17 1.70 -9.99
N LEU A 11 -9.93 1.50 -9.53
CA LEU A 11 -9.10 2.56 -8.94
C LEU A 11 -8.52 3.52 -10.00
N GLU A 12 -8.00 3.04 -11.12
CA GLU A 12 -7.53 3.92 -12.20
C GLU A 12 -8.66 4.75 -12.83
N ALA A 13 -9.87 4.19 -12.91
CA ALA A 13 -11.07 4.92 -13.36
C ALA A 13 -11.53 6.01 -12.37
N ALA A 14 -11.12 5.91 -11.10
CA ALA A 14 -11.58 6.81 -10.04
C ALA A 14 -10.99 8.22 -10.16
N LYS A 15 -9.69 8.36 -10.44
CA LYS A 15 -8.95 9.64 -10.43
C LYS A 15 -9.39 10.58 -9.27
N GLY A 16 -9.45 10.07 -8.04
CA GLY A 16 -9.92 10.81 -6.87
C GLY A 16 -9.38 10.24 -5.56
N SER A 17 -9.46 11.02 -4.49
CA SER A 17 -9.09 10.62 -3.13
C SER A 17 -9.99 9.48 -2.66
N VAL A 18 -9.46 8.58 -1.82
CA VAL A 18 -10.20 7.44 -1.28
C VAL A 18 -10.15 7.52 0.26
N LYS A 19 -11.30 7.41 0.93
CA LYS A 19 -11.40 7.39 2.39
C LYS A 19 -11.87 6.03 2.89
N LEU A 20 -11.56 5.64 4.13
CA LEU A 20 -12.17 4.45 4.72
C LEU A 20 -13.66 4.75 5.04
N ALA A 21 -14.57 3.93 4.52
CA ALA A 21 -15.97 3.87 4.97
C ALA A 21 -16.12 3.00 6.22
N ASP A 22 -15.39 1.88 6.28
CA ASP A 22 -15.27 1.02 7.46
C ASP A 22 -13.91 0.30 7.45
N LYS A 23 -13.61 -0.50 8.49
CA LYS A 23 -12.34 -1.23 8.66
C LYS A 23 -11.91 -2.07 7.46
N THR A 24 -12.83 -2.38 6.57
CA THR A 24 -12.65 -3.22 5.40
C THR A 24 -13.11 -2.57 4.11
N THR A 25 -13.68 -1.36 4.12
CA THR A 25 -14.30 -0.74 2.94
C THR A 25 -13.77 0.66 2.75
N LEU A 26 -13.30 0.93 1.55
CA LEU A 26 -12.93 2.26 1.07
C LEU A 26 -14.11 2.90 0.32
N GLU A 27 -14.22 4.22 0.33
CA GLU A 27 -15.16 5.04 -0.43
C GLU A 27 -14.37 6.02 -1.29
N ILE A 28 -14.75 6.13 -2.57
CA ILE A 28 -14.14 7.07 -3.50
C ILE A 28 -14.81 8.43 -3.30
N VAL A 29 -14.01 9.44 -2.91
CA VAL A 29 -14.48 10.80 -2.73
C VAL A 29 -14.96 11.35 -4.08
N ASP A 30 -16.11 12.04 -4.08
CA ASP A 30 -16.79 12.66 -5.23
C ASP A 30 -17.44 11.75 -6.29
N LYS A 31 -17.41 10.41 -6.15
CA LYS A 31 -18.08 9.49 -7.11
C LYS A 31 -18.97 8.40 -6.49
N GLY A 32 -19.34 8.55 -5.22
CA GLY A 32 -20.20 7.61 -4.50
C GLY A 32 -19.45 6.37 -4.01
N THR A 33 -20.11 5.61 -3.13
CA THR A 33 -19.51 4.45 -2.44
C THR A 33 -19.26 3.29 -3.41
N VAL A 34 -18.00 3.07 -3.77
CA VAL A 34 -17.53 1.81 -4.36
C VAL A 34 -16.88 1.02 -3.25
N ALA A 35 -17.44 -0.12 -2.86
CA ALA A 35 -16.81 -0.97 -1.86
C ALA A 35 -15.48 -1.53 -2.41
N ILE A 36 -14.37 -0.95 -1.95
CA ILE A 36 -13.02 -1.43 -2.21
C ILE A 36 -12.51 -2.02 -0.89
N GLU A 37 -12.06 -3.28 -0.89
CA GLU A 37 -11.51 -3.87 0.33
C GLU A 37 -10.33 -3.01 0.81
N ALA A 38 -10.33 -2.61 2.08
CA ALA A 38 -9.21 -1.94 2.74
C ALA A 38 -7.92 -2.74 2.52
N PRO A 39 -6.73 -2.10 2.57
CA PRO A 39 -5.47 -2.78 2.37
C PRO A 39 -5.41 -4.08 3.16
N LYS A 40 -5.24 -5.21 2.46
CA LYS A 40 -5.20 -6.51 3.12
C LYS A 40 -4.03 -6.51 4.09
N VAL A 41 -4.29 -6.66 5.37
CA VAL A 41 -3.24 -6.83 6.39
C VAL A 41 -2.34 -7.98 5.97
N HIS A 42 -1.11 -7.67 5.58
CA HIS A 42 -0.10 -8.64 5.16
C HIS A 42 1.14 -8.54 6.03
N ALA A 43 1.67 -9.70 6.44
CA ALA A 43 2.88 -9.79 7.24
C ALA A 43 4.10 -9.31 6.44
N TYR A 44 5.22 -9.08 7.12
CA TYR A 44 6.50 -8.73 6.49
C TYR A 44 6.51 -7.40 5.73
N ALA A 45 5.47 -6.58 5.84
CA ALA A 45 5.47 -5.23 5.26
C ALA A 45 6.42 -4.32 6.04
N SER A 46 6.93 -3.30 5.36
CA SER A 46 7.73 -2.25 5.98
C SER A 46 6.92 -0.98 6.17
N VAL A 47 7.40 -0.11 7.05
CA VAL A 47 6.80 1.19 7.32
C VAL A 47 7.87 2.28 7.42
N ALA A 48 7.58 3.46 6.87
CA ALA A 48 8.41 4.66 7.05
C ALA A 48 7.52 5.90 7.16
N LYS A 49 7.93 6.89 7.97
CA LYS A 49 7.21 8.17 8.10
C LYS A 49 7.87 9.24 7.25
N LEU A 50 7.10 9.94 6.42
CA LEU A 50 7.56 11.08 5.62
C LEU A 50 6.48 12.16 5.57
N SER A 51 6.87 13.42 5.80
CA SER A 51 5.96 14.58 5.69
C SER A 51 4.66 14.48 6.51
N GLY A 52 4.69 13.76 7.64
CA GLY A 52 3.52 13.58 8.52
C GLY A 52 2.67 12.35 8.21
N GLU A 53 2.91 11.67 7.09
CA GLU A 53 2.21 10.44 6.69
C GLU A 53 3.04 9.19 6.96
N PHE A 54 2.37 8.05 7.13
CA PHE A 54 2.99 6.74 7.26
C PHE A 54 2.86 5.98 5.94
N TYR A 55 3.98 5.59 5.35
CA TYR A 55 4.01 4.80 4.13
C TYR A 55 4.23 3.34 4.51
N VAL A 56 3.31 2.48 4.08
CA VAL A 56 3.40 1.02 4.21
C VAL A 56 3.72 0.47 2.83
N PHE A 57 4.71 -0.43 2.75
CA PHE A 57 5.15 -0.97 1.47
C PHE A 57 5.67 -2.40 1.55
N GLY A 58 5.49 -3.12 0.44
CA GLY A 58 5.86 -4.52 0.30
C GLY A 58 5.07 -5.44 1.23
N GLY A 59 5.73 -6.48 1.71
CA GLY A 59 5.13 -7.52 2.55
C GLY A 59 4.63 -8.71 1.76
N GLY A 60 3.90 -9.59 2.44
CA GLY A 60 3.45 -10.83 1.83
C GLY A 60 2.68 -11.75 2.78
N THR A 61 2.22 -12.86 2.22
CA THR A 61 1.56 -13.96 2.96
C THR A 61 2.50 -15.15 3.19
N GLY A 62 3.78 -15.01 2.88
CA GLY A 62 4.77 -16.10 2.84
C GLY A 62 4.76 -16.86 1.51
N SER A 63 3.59 -17.04 0.89
CA SER A 63 3.47 -17.65 -0.45
C SER A 63 3.49 -16.63 -1.59
N PHE A 64 3.13 -15.39 -1.30
CA PHE A 64 3.12 -14.29 -2.25
C PHE A 64 3.66 -13.02 -1.61
N TYR A 65 4.37 -12.22 -2.39
CA TYR A 65 4.90 -10.93 -1.99
C TYR A 65 4.20 -9.80 -2.76
N TYR A 66 4.21 -8.61 -2.18
CA TYR A 66 3.57 -7.42 -2.74
C TYR A 66 4.59 -6.36 -3.14
N ASP A 67 4.22 -5.56 -4.12
CA ASP A 67 4.92 -4.36 -4.62
C ASP A 67 4.13 -3.08 -4.27
N THR A 68 3.02 -3.21 -3.56
CA THR A 68 2.14 -2.11 -3.21
C THR A 68 2.81 -1.14 -2.25
N VAL A 69 2.46 0.13 -2.40
CA VAL A 69 2.83 1.22 -1.51
C VAL A 69 1.58 2.03 -1.23
N GLU A 70 1.31 2.29 0.03
CA GLU A 70 0.15 3.05 0.48
C GLU A 70 0.59 4.03 1.57
N SER A 71 0.08 5.25 1.56
CA SER A 71 0.29 6.20 2.63
C SER A 71 -0.96 6.33 3.49
N TYR A 72 -0.75 6.48 4.79
CA TYR A 72 -1.78 6.78 5.77
C TYR A 72 -1.55 8.18 6.31
N ASN A 73 -2.54 9.04 6.15
CA ASN A 73 -2.54 10.37 6.73
C ASN A 73 -3.36 10.36 8.03
N PRO A 74 -2.71 10.48 9.20
CA PRO A 74 -3.38 10.41 10.49
C PRO A 74 -4.23 11.65 10.81
N THR A 75 -4.13 12.73 10.02
CA THR A 75 -4.85 13.99 10.27
C THR A 75 -6.30 13.91 9.82
N ASN A 76 -6.54 13.25 8.68
CA ASN A 76 -7.87 13.05 8.09
C ASN A 76 -8.33 11.58 8.10
N ASP A 77 -7.51 10.67 8.63
CA ASP A 77 -7.79 9.23 8.69
C ASP A 77 -7.99 8.59 7.30
N GLU A 78 -7.18 9.01 6.33
CA GLU A 78 -7.28 8.56 4.95
C GLU A 78 -6.07 7.74 4.51
N TRP A 79 -6.34 6.74 3.66
CA TRP A 79 -5.34 5.94 2.99
C TRP A 79 -5.26 6.34 1.52
N THR A 80 -4.04 6.57 1.03
CA THR A 80 -3.78 6.95 -0.36
C THR A 80 -2.88 5.92 -1.02
N ILE A 81 -3.26 5.47 -2.21
CA ILE A 81 -2.43 4.59 -3.03
C ILE A 81 -1.27 5.40 -3.61
N CYS A 82 -0.06 4.86 -3.47
CA CYS A 82 1.16 5.47 -3.96
C CYS A 82 1.75 4.67 -5.14
N PRO A 83 2.71 5.23 -5.88
CA PRO A 83 3.46 4.47 -6.88
C PRO A 83 4.10 3.21 -6.28
N CYS A 84 3.90 2.07 -6.95
CA CYS A 84 4.41 0.77 -6.51
C CYS A 84 5.95 0.71 -6.47
N LEU A 85 6.48 -0.24 -5.68
CA LEU A 85 7.84 -0.72 -5.81
C LEU A 85 8.06 -1.31 -7.21
N LYS A 86 9.31 -1.34 -7.68
CA LYS A 86 9.65 -1.92 -8.98
C LYS A 86 9.39 -3.43 -9.04
N GLU A 87 9.49 -4.07 -7.89
CA GLU A 87 9.39 -5.51 -7.72
C GLU A 87 8.71 -5.83 -6.40
N LYS A 88 8.27 -7.07 -6.25
CA LYS A 88 7.57 -7.54 -5.04
C LYS A 88 8.59 -7.97 -4.00
N TRP A 89 8.46 -7.47 -2.78
CA TRP A 89 9.42 -7.72 -1.71
C TRP A 89 8.71 -7.85 -0.36
N GLY A 90 9.14 -8.82 0.44
CA GLY A 90 8.81 -8.91 1.86
C GLY A 90 10.03 -8.61 2.73
N SER A 91 9.78 -8.33 4.01
CA SER A 91 10.80 -8.13 5.04
C SER A 91 11.78 -7.00 4.74
N LEU A 92 11.31 -5.97 4.03
CA LEU A 92 12.10 -4.77 3.75
C LEU A 92 12.33 -3.96 5.03
N ALA A 93 13.50 -3.35 5.15
CA ALA A 93 13.71 -2.23 6.06
C ALA A 93 13.26 -0.92 5.40
N GLY A 94 12.58 -0.08 6.17
CA GLY A 94 12.10 1.23 5.74
C GLY A 94 12.80 2.34 6.50
N ALA A 95 13.37 3.30 5.79
CA ALA A 95 14.03 4.45 6.41
C ALA A 95 13.73 5.74 5.66
N THR A 96 13.58 6.83 6.40
CA THR A 96 13.42 8.16 5.83
C THR A 96 14.71 8.95 5.97
N LEU A 97 15.18 9.54 4.88
CA LEU A 97 16.37 10.39 4.87
C LEU A 97 16.25 11.45 3.77
N LYS A 98 16.44 12.73 4.14
CA LYS A 98 16.44 13.87 3.19
C LYS A 98 15.22 13.86 2.26
N ASP A 99 14.03 13.85 2.86
CA ASP A 99 12.73 13.89 2.20
C ASP A 99 12.46 12.72 1.23
N LYS A 100 13.10 11.58 1.47
CA LYS A 100 12.92 10.35 0.69
C LYS A 100 12.75 9.15 1.61
N ILE A 101 11.96 8.19 1.15
CA ILE A 101 11.85 6.87 1.76
C ILE A 101 12.77 5.91 0.99
N PHE A 102 13.48 5.09 1.74
CA PHE A 102 14.33 4.03 1.27
C PHE A 102 13.76 2.69 1.71
N ALA A 103 13.55 1.79 0.75
CA ALA A 103 13.24 0.39 0.97
C ALA A 103 14.54 -0.41 0.75
N ILE A 104 15.00 -1.12 1.78
CA ILE A 104 16.35 -1.72 1.82
C ILE A 104 16.25 -3.20 2.20
N GLY A 105 17.02 -4.03 1.50
CA GLY A 105 17.14 -5.46 1.79
C GLY A 105 15.90 -6.27 1.40
N GLY A 106 15.51 -7.21 2.26
CA GLY A 106 14.31 -8.02 2.11
C GLY A 106 14.49 -9.26 1.21
N GLY A 107 13.39 -9.95 0.95
CA GLY A 107 13.38 -11.14 0.11
C GLY A 107 12.04 -11.37 -0.56
N ASN A 108 12.05 -12.06 -1.71
CA ASN A 108 10.85 -12.37 -2.50
C ASN A 108 10.69 -13.87 -2.80
N GLY A 109 11.40 -14.71 -2.06
CA GLY A 109 11.41 -16.17 -2.26
C GLY A 109 12.28 -16.66 -3.42
N ILE A 110 12.81 -15.76 -4.24
CA ILE A 110 13.78 -16.04 -5.30
C ILE A 110 15.12 -15.39 -4.95
N GLU A 111 15.07 -14.10 -4.61
CA GLU A 111 16.21 -13.29 -4.22
C GLU A 111 16.08 -12.84 -2.76
N CYS A 112 17.22 -12.64 -2.10
CA CYS A 112 17.32 -12.17 -0.73
C CYS A 112 18.52 -11.24 -0.59
N PHE A 113 18.28 -10.07 -0.01
CA PHE A 113 19.29 -9.06 0.26
C PHE A 113 19.24 -8.72 1.76
N SER A 114 20.30 -9.06 2.48
CA SER A 114 20.45 -8.82 3.93
C SER A 114 21.54 -7.80 4.23
#